data_AF-A0AAV5SXD8-F1
#
_entry.id   AF-A0AAV5SXD8-F1
#
_cell.length_a   1.000
_cell.length_b   1.000
_cell.length_c   1.000
_cell.angle_alpha   90.00
_cell.angle_beta   90.00
_cell.angle_gamma   90.00
#
_symmetry.space_group_name_H-M   'P 1'
#
loop_
_entity.id
_entity.type
_entity.pdbx_description
1 polymer ?
#
loop_
_entity_poly.entity_id
_entity_poly.type
_entity_poly.pdbx_seq_one_letter_code
_entity_poly.pdbx_strand_id
1 'polypeptide(L)'
;ENGAQCLPTEDNSYARCICRAGYSGPKCADKDHCYFAPCKNGGSCAINSTTPDEYKCDCLPNYSGQNCEDFRACSSSPCAANSECTDTSTGEYECGCAAGWQGRNCDQDVNECQVATSKRQVLCQNGGTCVNTAGSYECACLKGTGGFGCATNPDDCNGTYEGPDGMNYTNLCIYLVNDEKRYLFNSLPEYNSIKTKPCEHYSTRTLLDT
;
A
#
# COMPACT_ATOMS: atom_id res chain seq x y z
N GLU A 1 7.07 -1.90 56.77
CA GLU A 1 7.72 -1.14 55.68
C GLU A 1 6.81 0.00 55.21
N ASN A 2 7.23 0.84 54.25
CA ASN A 2 6.35 1.82 53.59
C ASN A 2 5.53 2.76 54.52
N GLY A 3 6.09 3.12 55.68
CA GLY A 3 5.41 3.99 56.66
C GLY A 3 4.20 3.34 57.36
N ALA A 4 4.13 2.01 57.40
CA ALA A 4 3.12 1.25 58.14
C ALA A 4 3.21 1.50 59.65
N GLN A 5 2.05 1.47 60.31
CA GLN A 5 1.95 1.58 61.77
C GLN A 5 1.95 0.19 62.41
N CYS A 6 2.88 -0.09 63.31
CA CYS A 6 2.91 -1.34 64.06
C CYS A 6 2.04 -1.24 65.32
N LEU A 7 1.13 -2.19 65.50
CA LEU A 7 0.34 -2.33 66.72
C LEU A 7 0.71 -3.65 67.42
N PRO A 8 1.07 -3.62 68.71
CA PRO A 8 1.26 -4.84 69.49
C PRO A 8 -0.08 -5.56 69.72
N THR A 9 -0.03 -6.88 69.89
CA THR A 9 -1.17 -7.66 70.39
C THR A 9 -1.39 -7.43 71.88
N GLU A 10 -2.57 -7.75 72.39
CA GLU A 10 -2.93 -7.50 73.80
C GLU A 10 -2.00 -8.17 74.81
N ASP A 11 -1.41 -9.30 74.42
CA ASP A 11 -0.41 -10.07 75.18
C ASP A 11 1.04 -9.70 74.83
N ASN A 12 1.24 -8.73 73.93
CA ASN A 12 2.53 -8.30 73.40
C ASN A 12 3.38 -9.44 72.78
N SER A 13 2.73 -10.53 72.36
CA SER A 13 3.39 -11.73 71.82
C SER A 13 3.80 -11.58 70.35
N TYR A 14 3.06 -10.79 69.56
CA TYR A 14 3.45 -10.38 68.21
C TYR A 14 2.92 -8.98 67.87
N ALA A 15 3.42 -8.37 66.79
CA ALA A 15 2.92 -7.08 66.30
C ALA A 15 2.30 -7.24 64.92
N ARG A 16 1.14 -6.62 64.70
CA ARG A 16 0.49 -6.54 63.38
C ARG A 16 0.73 -5.17 62.75
N CYS A 17 0.86 -5.12 61.44
CA CYS A 17 1.01 -3.85 60.71
C CYS A 17 -0.36 -3.35 60.22
N ILE A 18 -0.64 -2.07 60.44
CA ILE A 18 -1.68 -1.34 59.71
C ILE A 18 -1.02 -0.70 58.50
N CYS A 19 -1.41 -1.14 57.31
CA CYS A 19 -0.88 -0.64 56.06
C CYS A 19 -1.52 0.70 55.68
N ARG A 20 -0.72 1.57 55.06
CA ARG A 20 -1.25 2.74 54.34
C ARG A 20 -1.98 2.26 53.09
N ALA A 21 -2.92 3.07 52.60
CA ALA A 21 -3.61 2.78 51.35
C ALA A 21 -2.61 2.59 50.19
N GLY A 22 -2.86 1.60 49.34
CA GLY A 22 -1.94 1.19 48.28
C GLY A 22 -0.85 0.18 48.69
N TYR A 23 -0.88 -0.31 49.93
CA TYR A 23 0.06 -1.33 50.43
C TYR A 23 -0.67 -2.45 51.17
N SER A 24 -0.13 -3.67 51.08
CA SER A 24 -0.72 -4.86 51.69
C SER A 24 0.33 -5.87 52.18
N GLY A 25 -0.15 -6.99 52.72
CA GLY A 25 0.69 -8.04 53.29
C GLY A 25 1.07 -7.84 54.76
N PRO A 26 1.66 -8.86 55.40
CA PRO A 26 1.89 -8.87 56.86
C PRO A 26 2.83 -7.76 57.36
N LYS A 27 3.72 -7.28 56.48
CA LYS A 27 4.68 -6.20 56.76
C LYS A 27 4.40 -4.92 55.98
N CYS A 28 3.29 -4.87 55.24
CA CYS A 28 2.95 -3.79 54.32
C CYS A 28 4.05 -3.54 53.25
N ALA A 29 4.65 -4.63 52.78
CA ALA A 29 5.70 -4.62 51.76
C ALA A 29 5.09 -4.57 50.36
N ASP A 30 4.03 -5.34 50.15
CA ASP A 30 3.39 -5.57 48.86
C ASP A 30 2.69 -4.29 48.38
N LYS A 31 2.95 -3.89 47.14
CA LYS A 31 2.42 -2.65 46.57
C LYS A 31 1.20 -2.96 45.72
N ASP A 32 0.07 -2.32 46.03
CA ASP A 32 -1.06 -2.27 45.11
C ASP A 32 -0.74 -1.24 44.02
N HIS A 33 -0.32 -1.74 42.86
CA HIS A 33 0.03 -0.90 41.72
C HIS A 33 -1.18 -0.15 41.17
N CYS A 34 -2.39 -0.71 41.21
CA CYS A 34 -3.58 -0.08 40.66
C CYS A 34 -4.10 1.07 41.53
N TYR A 35 -3.87 1.04 42.84
CA TYR A 35 -4.17 2.16 43.74
C TYR A 35 -3.52 3.48 43.28
N PHE A 36 -2.35 3.42 42.63
CA PHE A 36 -1.64 4.60 42.13
C PHE A 36 -2.05 5.04 40.72
N ALA A 37 -3.09 4.44 40.14
CA ALA A 37 -3.60 4.74 38.80
C ALA A 37 -2.48 4.84 37.73
N PRO A 38 -1.72 3.76 37.50
CA PRO A 38 -0.60 3.76 36.56
C PRO A 38 -1.10 3.90 35.11
N CYS A 39 -2.23 3.25 34.79
CA CYS A 39 -2.85 3.29 33.47
C CYS A 39 -3.36 4.69 33.14
N LYS A 40 -2.85 5.25 32.04
CA LYS A 40 -3.18 6.55 31.49
C LYS A 40 -4.35 6.43 30.51
N ASN A 41 -4.84 7.59 30.09
CA ASN A 41 -5.80 7.71 28.97
C ASN A 41 -7.06 6.83 29.10
N GLY A 42 -7.54 6.64 30.33
CA GLY A 42 -8.75 5.86 30.60
C GLY A 42 -8.56 4.34 30.56
N GLY A 43 -7.33 3.84 30.51
CA GLY A 43 -7.03 2.41 30.61
C GLY A 43 -7.48 1.81 31.95
N SER A 44 -7.97 0.57 31.90
CA SER A 44 -8.38 -0.17 33.10
C SER A 44 -7.18 -0.92 33.70
N CYS A 45 -7.02 -0.85 35.02
CA CYS A 45 -5.91 -1.51 35.73
C CYS A 45 -6.36 -2.84 36.35
N ALA A 46 -5.58 -3.89 36.15
CA ALA A 46 -5.76 -5.18 36.82
C ALA A 46 -4.46 -5.64 37.48
N ILE A 47 -4.55 -6.10 38.72
CA ILE A 47 -3.43 -6.72 39.46
C ILE A 47 -3.38 -8.20 39.09
N ASN A 48 -2.21 -8.74 38.73
CA ASN A 48 -2.07 -10.18 38.52
C ASN A 48 -2.13 -10.89 39.88
N SER A 49 -3.14 -11.73 40.09
CA SER A 49 -3.36 -12.41 41.38
C SER A 49 -2.25 -13.39 41.77
N THR A 50 -1.38 -13.74 40.81
CA THR A 50 -0.27 -14.70 41.00
C THR A 50 1.06 -14.01 41.29
N THR A 51 1.20 -12.75 40.87
CA THR A 51 2.37 -11.89 41.03
C THR A 51 1.85 -10.51 41.46
N PRO A 52 1.61 -10.28 42.76
CA PRO A 52 1.01 -9.03 43.26
C PRO A 52 1.78 -7.76 42.88
N ASP A 53 3.08 -7.89 42.61
CA ASP A 53 3.95 -6.81 42.13
C ASP A 53 3.84 -6.55 40.60
N GLU A 54 3.05 -7.36 39.87
CA GLU A 54 2.76 -7.16 38.45
C GLU A 54 1.32 -6.66 38.26
N TYR A 55 1.19 -5.57 37.50
CA TYR A 55 -0.07 -5.04 37.02
C TYR A 55 -0.11 -5.06 35.50
N LYS A 56 -1.32 -5.04 34.96
CA LYS A 56 -1.58 -4.89 33.53
C LYS A 56 -2.57 -3.77 33.31
N CYS A 57 -2.30 -2.95 32.30
CA CYS A 57 -3.25 -1.97 31.79
C CYS A 57 -3.95 -2.52 30.55
N ASP A 58 -5.27 -2.53 30.58
CA ASP A 58 -6.11 -2.76 29.42
C ASP A 58 -6.44 -1.39 28.80
N CYS A 59 -5.79 -1.08 27.68
CA CYS A 59 -5.87 0.22 27.02
C CYS A 59 -7.12 0.36 26.16
N LEU A 60 -7.60 1.60 26.00
CA LEU A 60 -8.59 1.93 24.99
C LEU A 60 -8.00 1.73 23.58
N PRO A 61 -8.83 1.52 22.53
CA PRO A 61 -8.36 1.11 21.20
C PRO A 61 -7.32 2.04 20.54
N ASN A 62 -7.32 3.31 20.90
CA ASN A 62 -6.42 4.34 20.40
C ASN A 62 -5.17 4.55 21.27
N TYR A 63 -4.91 3.70 22.25
CA TYR A 63 -3.73 3.78 23.10
C TYR A 63 -3.00 2.44 23.24
N SER A 64 -1.71 2.51 23.53
CA SER A 64 -0.82 1.38 23.80
C SER A 64 0.30 1.77 24.75
N GLY A 65 1.27 0.87 24.94
CA GLY A 65 2.31 1.01 25.96
C GLY A 65 1.93 0.27 27.24
N GLN A 66 2.88 0.13 28.16
CA GLN A 66 2.66 -0.59 29.41
C GLN A 66 1.58 0.09 30.28
N ASN A 67 1.50 1.42 30.19
CA ASN A 67 0.61 2.27 30.94
C ASN A 67 -0.41 2.97 30.04
N CYS A 68 -0.63 2.53 28.80
CA CYS A 68 -1.51 3.21 27.85
C CYS A 68 -1.10 4.66 27.54
N GLU A 69 0.19 4.96 27.62
CA GLU A 69 0.78 6.28 27.41
C GLU A 69 0.92 6.66 25.94
N ASP A 70 1.05 5.67 25.05
CA ASP A 70 1.30 5.88 23.63
C ASP A 70 -0.02 5.99 22.88
N PHE A 71 -0.20 7.03 22.07
CA PHE A 71 -1.36 7.17 21.20
C PHE A 71 -1.14 6.43 19.87
N ARG A 72 -2.13 5.66 19.43
CA ARG A 72 -2.16 4.94 18.16
C ARG A 72 -3.07 5.66 17.19
N ALA A 73 -2.50 6.57 16.40
CA ALA A 73 -3.21 7.35 15.43
C ALA A 73 -3.86 6.47 14.33
N CYS A 74 -3.18 5.38 13.92
CA CYS A 74 -3.69 4.45 12.91
C CYS A 74 -4.93 3.67 13.34
N SER A 75 -5.25 3.58 14.63
CA SER A 75 -6.48 2.93 15.13
C SER A 75 -7.76 3.62 14.65
N SER A 76 -7.67 4.88 14.19
CA SER A 76 -8.79 5.62 13.60
C SER A 76 -8.96 5.43 12.09
N SER A 77 -8.11 4.62 11.46
CA SER A 77 -8.06 4.40 10.00
C SER A 77 -8.02 5.72 9.20
N PRO A 78 -7.04 6.60 9.45
CA PRO A 78 -6.98 7.91 8.79
C PRO A 78 -6.59 7.84 7.31
N CYS A 79 -5.96 6.75 6.87
CA CYS A 79 -5.53 6.53 5.49
C CYS A 79 -6.65 5.89 4.65
N ALA A 80 -6.66 6.16 3.34
CA ALA A 80 -7.57 5.52 2.38
C ALA A 80 -7.47 3.98 2.38
N ALA A 81 -8.52 3.29 1.91
CA ALA A 81 -8.66 1.84 2.05
C ALA A 81 -7.53 1.00 1.41
N ASN A 82 -6.79 1.57 0.44
CA ASN A 82 -5.70 0.89 -0.27
C ASN A 82 -4.30 1.41 0.13
N SER A 83 -4.18 2.14 1.24
CA SER A 83 -2.89 2.64 1.73
C SER A 83 -2.50 2.00 3.06
N GLU A 84 -1.19 1.99 3.32
CA GLU A 84 -0.62 1.48 4.56
C GLU A 84 -0.54 2.62 5.60
N CYS A 85 -0.98 2.37 6.83
CA CYS A 85 -0.87 3.32 7.93
C CYS A 85 0.21 2.86 8.92
N THR A 86 1.13 3.76 9.26
CA THR A 86 2.15 3.52 10.28
C THR A 86 2.06 4.57 11.39
N ASP A 87 2.00 4.11 12.65
CA ASP A 87 2.10 4.99 13.82
C ASP A 87 3.55 5.48 13.94
N THR A 88 3.76 6.78 14.18
CA THR A 88 5.09 7.36 14.37
C THR A 88 5.45 7.42 15.86
N SER A 89 6.75 7.54 16.16
CA SER A 89 7.24 7.67 17.53
C SER A 89 6.79 8.95 18.26
N THR A 90 6.22 9.93 17.55
CA THR A 90 5.70 11.17 18.12
C THR A 90 4.20 11.12 18.40
N GLY A 91 3.54 9.97 18.18
CA GLY A 91 2.09 9.84 18.30
C GLY A 91 1.32 10.42 17.11
N GLU A 92 1.99 10.59 15.95
CA GLU A 92 1.32 10.87 14.68
C GLU A 92 1.15 9.59 13.86
N TYR A 93 0.66 9.73 12.63
CA TYR A 93 0.60 8.66 11.64
C TYR A 93 1.23 9.12 10.32
N GLU A 94 1.70 8.16 9.54
CA GLU A 94 2.11 8.33 8.16
C GLU A 94 1.32 7.35 7.26
N CYS A 95 0.89 7.83 6.09
CA CYS A 95 0.19 7.01 5.11
C CYS A 95 1.11 6.72 3.91
N GLY A 96 1.42 5.44 3.69
CA GLY A 96 2.05 4.95 2.46
C GLY A 96 1.02 4.82 1.35
N CYS A 97 0.96 5.81 0.46
CA CYS A 97 -0.04 5.84 -0.62
C CYS A 97 0.21 4.78 -1.69
N ALA A 98 -0.86 4.13 -2.15
CA ALA A 98 -0.84 3.30 -3.35
C ALA A 98 -0.49 4.14 -4.59
N ALA A 99 0.01 3.48 -5.64
CA ALA A 99 0.25 4.13 -6.92
C ALA A 99 -1.03 4.82 -7.44
N GLY A 100 -0.88 6.05 -7.94
CA GLY A 100 -2.00 6.88 -8.41
C GLY A 100 -2.71 7.69 -7.31
N TRP A 101 -2.31 7.57 -6.04
CA TRP A 101 -2.90 8.32 -4.93
C TRP A 101 -1.86 9.20 -4.21
N GLN A 102 -2.32 10.32 -3.66
CA GLN A 102 -1.49 11.30 -2.96
C GLN A 102 -2.25 11.99 -1.83
N GLY A 103 -1.58 12.92 -1.15
CA GLY A 103 -2.10 13.65 0.00
C GLY A 103 -1.78 12.95 1.33
N ARG A 104 -2.00 13.66 2.45
CA ARG A 104 -1.67 13.16 3.80
C ARG A 104 -2.40 11.84 4.12
N ASN A 105 -3.60 11.67 3.59
CA ASN A 105 -4.46 10.52 3.84
C ASN A 105 -4.58 9.58 2.64
N CYS A 106 -3.84 9.83 1.55
CA CYS A 106 -3.95 9.09 0.29
C CYS A 106 -5.35 9.08 -0.32
N ASP A 107 -6.13 10.14 -0.07
CA ASP A 107 -7.51 10.32 -0.51
C ASP A 107 -7.63 11.23 -1.74
N GLN A 108 -6.50 11.70 -2.26
CA GLN A 108 -6.44 12.55 -3.44
C GLN A 108 -5.89 11.77 -4.62
N ASP A 109 -6.64 11.81 -5.71
CA ASP A 109 -6.24 11.24 -6.98
C ASP A 109 -5.07 12.01 -7.61
N VAL A 110 -4.08 11.29 -8.13
CA VAL A 110 -2.98 11.89 -8.89
C VAL A 110 -3.47 12.09 -10.32
N ASN A 111 -3.36 13.31 -10.85
CA ASN A 111 -3.65 13.53 -12.26
C ASN A 111 -2.44 13.16 -13.14
N GLU A 112 -2.37 11.92 -13.64
CA GLU A 112 -1.21 11.48 -14.43
C GLU A 112 -1.06 12.28 -15.73
N CYS A 113 -2.16 12.73 -16.32
CA CYS A 113 -2.12 13.57 -17.53
C CYS A 113 -1.38 14.90 -17.28
N GLN A 114 -1.65 15.55 -16.15
CA GLN A 114 -0.96 16.78 -15.74
C GLN A 114 0.50 16.54 -15.39
N VAL A 115 0.78 15.47 -14.64
CA VAL A 115 2.15 15.08 -14.28
C VAL A 115 2.97 14.82 -15.55
N ALA A 116 2.46 14.03 -16.48
CA ALA A 116 3.14 13.75 -17.75
C ALA A 116 3.37 15.02 -18.57
N THR A 117 2.37 15.90 -18.66
CA THR A 117 2.50 17.20 -19.34
C THR A 117 3.64 18.04 -18.73
N SER A 118 3.70 18.14 -17.40
CA SER A 118 4.76 18.89 -16.71
C SER A 118 6.15 18.31 -16.94
N LYS A 119 6.25 16.99 -17.10
CA LYS A 119 7.49 16.24 -17.37
C LYS A 119 7.79 16.11 -18.87
N ARG A 120 6.97 16.69 -19.75
CA ARG A 120 7.03 16.54 -21.22
C ARG A 120 7.05 15.08 -21.68
N GLN A 121 6.31 14.23 -20.98
CA GLN A 121 6.13 12.82 -21.29
C GLN A 121 4.86 12.62 -22.13
N VAL A 122 4.93 11.78 -23.16
CA VAL A 122 3.79 11.40 -23.99
C VAL A 122 3.17 10.12 -23.45
N LEU A 123 1.95 10.20 -22.92
CA LEU A 123 1.17 9.03 -22.45
C LEU A 123 0.32 8.41 -23.56
N CYS A 124 -0.27 9.25 -24.41
CA CYS A 124 -1.14 8.85 -25.49
C CYS A 124 -0.49 9.21 -26.84
N GLN A 125 -0.27 8.20 -27.68
CA GLN A 125 0.33 8.30 -28.99
C GLN A 125 -0.74 8.60 -30.06
N ASN A 126 -0.28 8.85 -31.29
CA ASN A 126 -1.14 9.02 -32.48
C ASN A 126 -2.28 10.03 -32.29
N GLY A 127 -2.00 11.13 -31.59
CA GLY A 127 -2.97 12.20 -31.32
C GLY A 127 -4.07 11.85 -30.32
N GLY A 128 -3.94 10.73 -29.60
CA GLY A 128 -4.86 10.35 -28.52
C GLY A 128 -4.89 11.38 -27.39
N THR A 129 -6.05 11.55 -26.76
CA THR A 129 -6.24 12.47 -25.63
C THR A 129 -6.13 11.71 -24.32
N CYS A 130 -5.28 12.20 -23.41
CA CYS A 130 -5.18 11.64 -22.06
C CYS A 130 -6.41 12.02 -21.22
N VAL A 131 -6.98 11.03 -20.54
CA VAL A 131 -8.13 11.17 -19.65
C VAL A 131 -7.74 10.63 -18.28
N ASN A 132 -7.84 11.48 -17.26
CA ASN A 132 -7.54 11.11 -15.89
C ASN A 132 -8.66 10.24 -15.31
N THR A 133 -8.30 9.21 -14.54
CA THR A 133 -9.23 8.28 -13.88
C THR A 133 -8.79 8.05 -12.43
N ALA A 134 -9.65 7.50 -11.59
CA ALA A 134 -9.29 7.28 -10.18
C ALA A 134 -8.13 6.26 -10.05
N GLY A 135 -6.97 6.72 -9.60
CA GLY A 135 -5.74 5.95 -9.41
C GLY A 135 -4.99 5.60 -10.70
N SER A 136 -5.39 6.16 -11.85
CA SER A 136 -4.75 5.86 -13.14
C SER A 136 -5.18 6.82 -14.26
N TYR A 137 -4.80 6.51 -15.50
CA TYR A 137 -5.27 7.24 -16.68
C TYR A 137 -5.64 6.30 -17.82
N GLU A 138 -6.44 6.82 -18.74
CA GLU A 138 -6.77 6.17 -20.00
C GLU A 138 -6.50 7.11 -21.18
N CYS A 139 -6.35 6.53 -22.37
CA CYS A 139 -6.17 7.29 -23.60
C CYS A 139 -7.40 7.15 -24.50
N ALA A 140 -8.07 8.27 -24.77
CA ALA A 140 -9.11 8.35 -25.78
C ALA A 140 -8.47 8.45 -27.16
N CYS A 141 -8.45 7.32 -27.88
CA CYS A 141 -7.82 7.22 -29.18
C CYS A 141 -8.63 7.90 -30.28
N LEU A 142 -7.93 8.48 -31.25
CA LEU A 142 -8.56 8.99 -32.48
C LEU A 142 -9.11 7.83 -33.31
N LYS A 143 -10.11 8.12 -34.14
CA LYS A 143 -10.70 7.12 -35.02
C LYS A 143 -9.62 6.50 -35.90
N GLY A 144 -9.55 5.17 -35.89
CA GLY A 144 -8.57 4.41 -36.62
C GLY A 144 -7.44 3.89 -35.73
N THR A 145 -7.10 4.54 -34.62
CA THR A 145 -5.99 4.12 -33.74
C THR A 145 -6.48 3.31 -32.54
N GLY A 146 -5.57 2.60 -31.86
CA GLY A 146 -5.94 1.73 -30.74
C GLY A 146 -4.76 1.19 -29.94
N GLY A 147 -5.04 0.20 -29.07
CA GLY A 147 -4.05 -0.38 -28.15
C GLY A 147 -3.78 0.48 -26.91
N PHE A 148 -2.97 -0.04 -25.99
CA PHE A 148 -2.55 0.70 -24.80
C PHE A 148 -1.81 1.98 -25.22
N GLY A 149 -2.20 3.12 -24.64
CA GLY A 149 -1.63 4.41 -25.01
C GLY A 149 -1.88 4.83 -26.47
N CYS A 150 -2.87 4.26 -27.17
CA CYS A 150 -3.14 4.51 -28.59
C CYS A 150 -1.95 4.22 -29.52
N ALA A 151 -1.05 3.31 -29.13
CA ALA A 151 0.19 3.04 -29.85
C ALA A 151 0.00 2.38 -31.23
N THR A 152 -1.16 1.78 -31.49
CA THR A 152 -1.45 1.12 -32.77
C THR A 152 -2.05 2.11 -33.75
N ASN A 153 -1.42 2.26 -34.92
CA ASN A 153 -1.96 2.97 -36.08
C ASN A 153 -2.11 1.98 -37.27
N PRO A 154 -3.32 1.51 -37.59
CA PRO A 154 -3.58 0.64 -38.74
C PRO A 154 -3.26 1.27 -40.10
N ASP A 155 -3.18 2.61 -40.22
CA ASP A 155 -2.71 3.24 -41.46
C ASP A 155 -1.20 3.00 -41.68
N ASP A 156 -0.43 2.74 -40.61
CA ASP A 156 0.97 2.25 -40.72
C ASP A 156 1.02 0.81 -41.27
N CYS A 157 -0.13 0.14 -41.39
CA CYS A 157 -0.26 -1.17 -42.01
C CYS A 157 -0.59 -1.11 -43.51
N ASN A 158 -0.66 0.06 -44.15
CA ASN A 158 -0.94 0.17 -45.59
C ASN A 158 0.33 0.28 -46.45
N GLY A 159 1.38 -0.45 -46.07
CA GLY A 159 2.61 -0.57 -46.85
C GLY A 159 2.50 -1.66 -47.92
N THR A 160 2.98 -1.36 -49.13
CA THR A 160 3.34 -2.35 -50.16
C THR A 160 4.83 -2.61 -50.11
N TYR A 161 5.22 -3.87 -49.94
CA TYR A 161 6.61 -4.33 -50.03
C TYR A 161 6.77 -5.25 -51.25
N GLU A 162 7.75 -4.98 -52.09
CA GLU A 162 8.15 -5.87 -53.18
C GLU A 162 9.21 -6.84 -52.65
N GLY A 163 8.87 -8.13 -52.61
CA GLY A 163 9.78 -9.17 -52.14
C GLY A 163 10.90 -9.47 -53.13
N PRO A 164 11.96 -10.16 -52.69
CA PRO A 164 13.02 -10.65 -53.58
C PRO A 164 12.53 -11.68 -54.62
N ASP A 165 11.31 -12.18 -54.44
CA ASP A 165 10.55 -13.02 -55.38
C ASP A 165 9.77 -12.21 -56.44
N GLY A 166 9.80 -10.87 -56.38
CA GLY A 166 9.06 -9.97 -57.25
C GLY A 166 7.56 -9.90 -56.94
N MET A 167 7.12 -10.42 -55.79
CA MET A 167 5.71 -10.36 -55.37
C MET A 167 5.45 -9.14 -54.48
N ASN A 168 4.29 -8.50 -54.67
CA ASN A 168 3.83 -7.38 -53.84
C ASN A 168 3.03 -7.87 -52.63
N TYR A 169 3.53 -7.56 -51.45
CA TYR A 169 2.88 -7.83 -50.17
C TYR A 169 2.17 -6.55 -49.70
N THR A 170 0.84 -6.60 -49.57
CA THR A 170 -0.03 -5.50 -49.14
C THR A 170 -0.52 -5.73 -47.69
N ASN A 171 -1.06 -4.69 -47.04
CA ASN A 171 -1.52 -4.75 -45.64
C ASN A 171 -0.41 -5.12 -44.64
N LEU A 172 0.79 -4.60 -44.85
CA LEU A 172 1.97 -4.92 -44.06
C LEU A 172 2.05 -4.04 -42.81
N CYS A 173 1.77 -4.58 -41.62
CA CYS A 173 1.97 -3.83 -40.38
C CYS A 173 3.46 -3.71 -40.04
N ILE A 174 3.96 -2.48 -40.01
CA ILE A 174 5.31 -2.16 -39.55
C ILE A 174 5.25 -1.84 -38.06
N TYR A 175 6.00 -2.56 -37.25
CA TYR A 175 6.21 -2.20 -35.85
C TYR A 175 7.71 -2.10 -35.56
N LEU A 176 8.08 -1.12 -34.73
CA LEU A 176 9.45 -0.91 -34.29
C LEU A 176 9.70 -1.72 -33.02
N VAL A 177 10.65 -2.65 -33.08
CA VAL A 177 11.18 -3.34 -31.91
C VAL A 177 12.66 -3.05 -31.85
N ASN A 178 13.13 -2.35 -30.82
CA ASN A 178 14.55 -2.02 -30.62
C ASN A 178 15.21 -1.39 -31.87
N ASP A 179 14.57 -0.38 -32.46
CA ASP A 179 15.00 0.29 -33.71
C ASP A 179 15.07 -0.60 -34.97
N GLU A 180 14.66 -1.87 -34.89
CA GLU A 180 14.50 -2.75 -36.04
C GLU A 180 13.05 -2.75 -36.54
N LYS A 181 12.87 -2.52 -37.85
CA LYS A 181 11.57 -2.64 -38.52
C LYS A 181 11.19 -4.10 -38.65
N ARG A 182 10.06 -4.51 -38.09
CA ARG A 182 9.47 -5.83 -38.30
C ARG A 182 8.15 -5.71 -39.05
N TYR A 183 7.89 -6.70 -39.92
CA TYR A 183 6.74 -6.74 -40.82
C TYR A 183 5.82 -7.90 -40.44
N LEU A 184 4.52 -7.64 -40.30
CA LEU A 184 3.49 -8.69 -40.24
C LEU A 184 2.79 -8.75 -41.60
N PHE A 185 2.84 -9.91 -42.24
CA PHE A 185 2.17 -10.18 -43.51
C PHE A 185 0.84 -10.90 -43.24
N ASN A 186 -0.27 -10.40 -43.79
CA ASN A 186 -1.46 -11.23 -43.97
C ASN A 186 -1.18 -12.16 -45.16
N SER A 187 -1.05 -13.46 -44.93
CA SER A 187 -0.88 -14.43 -46.00
C SER A 187 -2.15 -14.49 -46.86
N LEU A 188 -2.02 -14.04 -48.12
CA LEU A 188 -2.79 -14.28 -49.36
C LEU A 188 -4.33 -14.51 -49.33
N PRO A 189 -5.08 -14.08 -50.37
CA PRO A 189 -6.54 -14.08 -50.40
C PRO A 189 -7.24 -15.44 -50.58
N GLU A 190 -6.53 -16.58 -50.59
CA GLU A 190 -7.13 -17.89 -50.89
C GLU A 190 -7.41 -18.77 -49.66
N TYR A 191 -7.13 -18.30 -48.44
CA TYR A 191 -7.56 -18.98 -47.22
C TYR A 191 -8.40 -18.04 -46.36
N ASN A 192 -9.72 -18.18 -46.49
CA ASN A 192 -10.73 -17.51 -45.67
C ASN A 192 -10.74 -18.10 -44.26
N SER A 193 -9.62 -18.02 -43.56
CA SER A 193 -9.52 -18.35 -42.14
C SER A 193 -8.81 -17.20 -41.45
N ILE A 194 -9.61 -16.33 -40.84
CA ILE A 194 -9.14 -15.42 -39.79
C ILE A 194 -8.56 -16.31 -38.69
N LYS A 195 -7.25 -16.51 -38.71
CA LYS A 195 -6.49 -16.87 -37.52
C LYS A 195 -5.93 -15.56 -36.98
N THR A 196 -6.73 -14.86 -36.20
CA THR A 196 -6.20 -13.94 -35.19
C THR A 196 -5.38 -14.80 -34.22
N LYS A 197 -4.11 -15.03 -34.52
CA LYS A 197 -3.17 -15.39 -33.49
C LYS A 197 -2.76 -14.07 -32.84
N PRO A 198 -2.98 -13.88 -31.52
CA PRO A 198 -2.24 -12.88 -30.78
C PRO A 198 -0.75 -13.17 -30.99
N CYS A 199 0.08 -12.13 -30.97
CA CYS A 199 1.53 -12.28 -30.90
C CYS A 199 1.92 -12.88 -29.54
N GLU A 200 1.56 -14.14 -29.30
CA GLU A 200 2.21 -14.96 -28.30
C GLU A 200 3.36 -15.70 -28.99
N HIS A 201 4.58 -15.32 -28.58
CA HIS A 201 5.79 -16.11 -28.71
C HIS A 201 6.11 -16.68 -30.11
N TYR A 202 6.51 -15.82 -31.05
CA TYR A 202 7.54 -16.25 -32.00
C TYR A 202 8.91 -15.84 -31.46
N SER A 203 9.49 -16.78 -30.73
CA SER A 203 10.93 -16.93 -30.57
C SER A 203 11.62 -16.63 -31.90
N THR A 204 12.60 -15.73 -31.81
CA THR A 204 13.72 -15.52 -32.72
C THR A 204 13.92 -16.66 -33.74
N ARG A 205 13.45 -16.47 -34.98
CA ARG A 205 14.01 -17.19 -36.11
C ARG A 205 14.61 -16.19 -37.06
N THR A 206 15.94 -16.13 -36.96
CA THR A 206 16.89 -15.50 -37.85
C THR A 206 16.48 -15.74 -39.30
N LEU A 207 16.13 -14.68 -40.03
CA LEU A 207 16.18 -14.70 -41.49
C LEU A 207 17.61 -14.35 -41.86
N LEU A 208 18.25 -15.33 -42.50
CA LEU A 208 19.63 -15.28 -42.97
C LEU A 208 19.85 -14.09 -43.90
N ASP A 209 20.97 -13.40 -43.67
CA ASP A 209 21.67 -12.63 -44.69
C ASP A 209 21.94 -13.50 -45.92
N THR A 210 21.42 -13.09 -47.07
CA THR A 210 22.05 -13.20 -48.40
C THR A 210 21.45 -12.15 -49.32
#